data_AF-A0A833T5M1-F1
#
_entry.id   AF-A0A833T5M1-F1
#
_cell.length_a   1.000
_cell.length_b   1.000
_cell.length_c   1.000
_cell.angle_alpha   90.00
_cell.angle_beta   90.00
_cell.angle_gamma   90.00
#
_symmetry.space_group_name_H-M   'P 1'
#
loop_
_entity.id
_entity.type
_entity.pdbx_description
1 polymer ?
#
loop_
_entity_poly.entity_id
_entity_poly.type
_entity_poly.pdbx_seq_one_letter_code
_entity_poly.pdbx_strand_id
1 'polypeptide(L)'
;MKLLSCPLAVVAAVCCSFSRSIEAHSWLVKPVSRDTGPRTTDGTIGCPKTNAGTPTPFSPGEEIDVRYWRNNHLGGFIRWSLSPDGSETASNFDDNVFFYTCRESGPDCVPADGSTSRYAGDSSGDHTISCGDTITLPDWLDEGDYVLQWVWFGVGSSYGNVGWAEPQFVSCADITLTSAGSSSEPECPTFVGGDRVTKNENLGNDECFYFYTSSIESTQYKGSNEDYEQNYVFGKPSYVENCSGTRANSGNATMSPVTQSPVTTSPSSTAESPTATPTSTEYPPESTFDESSRGGCE
;
A
#
# COMPACT_ATOMS: atom_id res chain seq x y z
N MET A 1 -46.11 -61.84 19.34
CA MET A 1 -45.10 -60.76 19.37
C MET A 1 -44.85 -60.33 17.93
N LYS A 2 -45.38 -59.18 17.50
CA LYS A 2 -45.11 -58.59 16.18
C LYS A 2 -44.21 -57.37 16.41
N LEU A 3 -43.00 -57.43 15.88
CA LEU A 3 -41.98 -56.40 15.97
C LEU A 3 -42.42 -55.16 15.18
N LEU A 4 -42.31 -53.99 15.83
CA LEU A 4 -42.48 -52.68 15.23
C LEU A 4 -41.38 -52.44 14.17
N SER A 5 -41.78 -52.06 12.96
CA SER A 5 -40.88 -51.40 12.00
C SER A 5 -40.95 -49.90 12.22
N CYS A 6 -39.82 -49.30 12.58
CA CYS A 6 -39.62 -47.85 12.64
C CYS A 6 -38.72 -47.47 11.45
N PRO A 7 -39.09 -46.52 10.58
CA PRO A 7 -38.17 -46.04 9.55
C PRO A 7 -37.21 -45.02 10.18
N LEU A 8 -35.91 -45.28 10.11
CA LEU A 8 -34.89 -44.26 10.34
C LEU A 8 -34.92 -43.28 9.16
N ALA A 9 -35.38 -42.06 9.40
CA ALA A 9 -35.14 -40.95 8.51
C ALA A 9 -33.69 -40.48 8.71
N VAL A 10 -32.82 -40.75 7.74
CA VAL A 10 -31.48 -40.16 7.68
C VAL A 10 -31.63 -38.76 7.08
N VAL A 11 -31.69 -37.75 7.94
CA VAL A 11 -31.52 -36.35 7.51
C VAL A 11 -30.03 -36.14 7.29
N ALA A 12 -29.59 -36.25 6.04
CA ALA A 12 -28.25 -35.82 5.66
C ALA A 12 -28.20 -34.29 5.76
N ALA A 13 -27.67 -33.78 6.86
CA ALA A 13 -27.28 -32.38 6.97
C ALA A 13 -26.13 -32.14 5.98
N VAL A 14 -26.47 -31.66 4.78
CA VAL A 14 -25.52 -31.04 3.88
C VAL A 14 -25.10 -29.74 4.57
N CYS A 15 -24.03 -29.81 5.38
CA CYS A 15 -23.26 -28.63 5.70
C CYS A 15 -22.72 -28.10 4.37
N CYS A 16 -23.46 -27.17 3.77
CA CYS A 16 -22.88 -26.25 2.80
C CYS A 16 -21.79 -25.49 3.54
N SER A 17 -20.58 -26.04 3.53
CA SER A 17 -19.36 -25.29 3.77
C SER A 17 -19.33 -24.24 2.68
N PHE A 18 -19.94 -23.09 2.94
CA PHE A 18 -19.69 -21.89 2.15
C PHE A 18 -18.20 -21.64 2.30
N SER A 19 -17.43 -22.02 1.29
CA SER A 19 -16.07 -21.53 1.12
C SER A 19 -16.20 -20.02 1.22
N ARG A 20 -15.74 -19.45 2.33
CA ARG A 20 -15.62 -17.99 2.45
C ARG A 20 -14.70 -17.62 1.31
N SER A 21 -15.25 -17.01 0.27
CA SER A 21 -14.43 -16.43 -0.78
C SER A 21 -13.70 -15.28 -0.11
N ILE A 22 -12.45 -15.53 0.28
CA ILE A 22 -11.57 -14.50 0.81
C ILE A 22 -11.18 -13.70 -0.43
N GLU A 23 -11.76 -12.52 -0.55
CA GLU A 23 -11.46 -11.58 -1.60
C GLU A 23 -10.18 -10.83 -1.24
N ALA A 24 -9.32 -10.59 -2.24
CA ALA A 24 -8.04 -9.91 -2.06
C ALA A 24 -8.24 -8.52 -1.52
N HIS A 25 -7.63 -8.24 -0.37
CA HIS A 25 -7.81 -6.96 0.29
C HIS A 25 -6.53 -6.49 1.00
N SER A 26 -5.47 -6.17 0.26
CA SER A 26 -4.26 -5.60 0.88
C SER A 26 -4.27 -4.07 0.86
N TRP A 27 -3.61 -3.48 1.86
CA TRP A 27 -3.25 -2.07 1.90
C TRP A 27 -1.94 -1.89 2.69
N LEU A 28 -1.34 -0.71 2.54
CA LEU A 28 -0.16 -0.30 3.31
C LEU A 28 -0.53 -0.08 4.79
N VAL A 29 0.30 -0.58 5.71
CA VAL A 29 0.13 -0.44 7.17
C VAL A 29 1.27 0.36 7.78
N LYS A 30 2.47 0.22 7.22
CA LYS A 30 3.64 1.04 7.56
C LYS A 30 4.33 1.55 6.31
N PRO A 31 4.66 2.86 6.24
CA PRO A 31 4.21 3.94 7.13
C PRO A 31 2.68 4.03 7.25
N VAL A 32 2.17 4.75 8.25
CA VAL A 32 0.72 4.78 8.55
C VAL A 32 -0.05 5.26 7.32
N SER A 33 -0.87 4.38 6.75
CA SER A 33 -1.63 4.73 5.55
C SER A 33 -2.83 5.63 5.86
N ARG A 34 -3.13 6.52 4.90
CA ARG A 34 -4.42 7.24 4.82
C ARG A 34 -5.58 6.23 4.75
N ASP A 35 -5.35 5.08 4.12
CA ASP A 35 -6.31 4.01 3.93
C ASP A 35 -6.30 3.02 5.11
N THR A 36 -7.49 2.68 5.60
CA THR A 36 -7.71 1.72 6.69
C THR A 36 -8.26 0.40 6.17
N GLY A 37 -8.06 0.15 4.88
CA GLY A 37 -8.66 -0.94 4.15
C GLY A 37 -8.30 -0.90 2.67
N PRO A 38 -8.64 -1.96 1.94
CA PRO A 38 -8.24 -2.17 0.55
C PRO A 38 -8.88 -1.14 -0.39
N ARG A 39 -8.08 -0.69 -1.36
CA ARG A 39 -8.52 0.19 -2.45
C ARG A 39 -7.89 -0.28 -3.75
N THR A 40 -8.67 -0.33 -4.81
CA THR A 40 -8.23 -0.82 -6.11
C THR A 40 -7.87 0.32 -7.05
N THR A 41 -6.99 0.06 -8.03
CA THR A 41 -6.63 1.01 -9.08
C THR A 41 -6.57 0.33 -10.45
N ASP A 42 -6.90 1.10 -11.49
CA ASP A 42 -6.69 0.79 -12.91
C ASP A 42 -5.51 1.61 -13.50
N GLY A 43 -4.74 2.27 -12.63
CA GLY A 43 -3.65 3.18 -12.99
C GLY A 43 -4.07 4.64 -13.17
N THR A 44 -5.36 4.98 -13.05
CA THR A 44 -5.83 6.36 -13.30
C THR A 44 -5.92 7.26 -12.06
N ILE A 45 -5.77 6.67 -10.86
CA ILE A 45 -5.85 7.40 -9.58
C ILE A 45 -4.49 7.50 -8.91
N GLY A 46 -4.24 8.64 -8.25
CA GLY A 46 -3.08 8.81 -7.36
C GLY A 46 -3.37 8.20 -5.99
N CYS A 47 -4.01 8.95 -5.10
CA CYS A 47 -4.43 8.44 -3.79
C CYS A 47 -5.95 8.20 -3.73
N PRO A 48 -6.42 7.02 -3.26
CA PRO A 48 -7.85 6.76 -3.05
C PRO A 48 -8.49 7.72 -2.04
N LYS A 49 -7.75 8.05 -0.98
CA LYS A 49 -8.11 9.08 -0.01
C LYS A 49 -7.19 10.28 -0.16
N THR A 50 -7.80 11.44 -0.36
CA THR A 50 -7.10 12.73 -0.56
C THR A 50 -6.96 13.54 0.71
N ASN A 51 -7.63 13.16 1.80
CA ASN A 51 -7.44 13.82 3.08
C ASN A 51 -6.07 13.42 3.64
N ALA A 52 -5.25 14.40 4.01
CA ALA A 52 -3.97 14.17 4.68
C ALA A 52 -4.17 13.37 5.98
N GLY A 53 -3.29 12.39 6.18
CA GLY A 53 -3.12 11.63 7.41
C GLY A 53 -2.13 12.29 8.36
N THR A 54 -1.49 11.49 9.21
CA THR A 54 -0.41 11.96 10.09
C THR A 54 0.93 11.67 9.43
N PRO A 55 1.72 12.71 9.08
CA PRO A 55 3.02 12.52 8.47
C PRO A 55 3.98 11.77 9.39
N THR A 56 4.72 10.82 8.82
CA THR A 56 5.82 10.14 9.52
C THR A 56 7.16 10.77 9.11
N PRO A 57 7.97 11.28 10.06
CA PRO A 57 9.24 11.92 9.71
C PRO A 57 10.30 10.87 9.36
N PHE A 58 11.05 11.13 8.28
CA PHE A 58 12.19 10.32 7.83
C PHE A 58 13.33 11.19 7.31
N SER A 59 14.52 10.63 7.23
CA SER A 59 15.65 11.25 6.52
C SER A 59 15.67 10.82 5.05
N PRO A 60 16.10 11.68 4.11
CA PRO A 60 16.47 11.24 2.77
C PRO A 60 17.50 10.10 2.82
N GLY A 61 17.38 9.12 1.93
CA GLY A 61 18.25 7.93 1.93
C GLY A 61 18.00 6.93 3.06
N GLU A 62 17.04 7.17 3.96
CA GLU A 62 16.73 6.26 5.06
C GLU A 62 16.16 4.94 4.55
N GLU A 63 16.61 3.84 5.14
CA GLU A 63 15.98 2.54 4.97
C GLU A 63 14.82 2.39 5.96
N ILE A 64 13.60 2.35 5.44
CA ILE A 64 12.37 2.35 6.25
C ILE A 64 11.66 0.99 6.22
N ASP A 65 11.09 0.61 7.37
CA ASP A 65 10.22 -0.57 7.50
C ASP A 65 8.88 -0.33 6.79
N VAL A 66 8.57 -1.16 5.80
CA VAL A 66 7.28 -1.12 5.08
C VAL A 66 6.50 -2.38 5.34
N ARG A 67 5.20 -2.23 5.64
CA ARG A 67 4.34 -3.37 5.98
C ARG A 67 2.99 -3.29 5.31
N TYR A 68 2.46 -4.43 4.89
CA TYR A 68 1.15 -4.59 4.27
C TYR A 68 0.63 -6.03 4.49
N TRP A 69 -0.68 -6.25 4.43
CA TRP A 69 -1.27 -7.56 4.72
C TRP A 69 -1.18 -8.52 3.54
N ARG A 70 -0.70 -9.76 3.74
CA ARG A 70 -0.59 -10.79 2.69
C ARG A 70 -1.94 -11.09 2.01
N ASN A 71 -2.90 -11.50 2.82
CA ASN A 71 -4.29 -11.81 2.47
C ASN A 71 -4.47 -12.87 1.39
N ASN A 72 -3.77 -13.99 1.45
CA ASN A 72 -4.02 -15.22 0.68
C ASN A 72 -3.76 -15.14 -0.83
N HIS A 73 -3.33 -13.99 -1.37
CA HIS A 73 -2.93 -13.86 -2.77
C HIS A 73 -1.42 -13.88 -2.93
N LEU A 74 -1.02 -14.28 -4.12
CA LEU A 74 0.34 -14.70 -4.41
C LEU A 74 0.97 -13.83 -5.48
N GLY A 75 2.27 -13.61 -5.29
CA GLY A 75 3.13 -12.96 -6.26
C GLY A 75 2.79 -11.49 -6.52
N GLY A 76 3.43 -11.00 -7.56
CA GLY A 76 3.34 -9.63 -8.00
C GLY A 76 4.42 -8.74 -7.43
N PHE A 77 4.28 -7.47 -7.78
CA PHE A 77 5.26 -6.43 -7.49
C PHE A 77 4.62 -5.34 -6.67
N ILE A 78 5.44 -4.68 -5.87
CA ILE A 78 5.10 -3.40 -5.28
C ILE A 78 5.86 -2.30 -6.02
N ARG A 79 5.13 -1.29 -6.49
CA ARG A 79 5.69 -0.01 -6.95
C ARG A 79 5.63 1.00 -5.82
N TRP A 80 6.74 1.68 -5.60
CA TRP A 80 6.84 2.79 -4.66
C TRP A 80 7.14 4.08 -5.42
N SER A 81 6.33 5.09 -5.16
CA SER A 81 6.47 6.43 -5.73
C SER A 81 6.17 7.49 -4.70
N LEU A 82 6.73 8.68 -4.91
CA LEU A 82 6.51 9.84 -4.05
C LEU A 82 5.93 10.99 -4.86
N SER A 83 5.08 11.80 -4.24
CA SER A 83 4.62 13.07 -4.81
C SER A 83 4.64 14.12 -3.69
N PRO A 84 5.01 15.38 -3.97
CA PRO A 84 4.82 16.46 -3.00
C PRO A 84 3.36 16.50 -2.51
N ASP A 85 3.15 16.83 -1.23
CA ASP A 85 1.80 16.98 -0.68
C ASP A 85 0.96 17.98 -1.52
N GLY A 86 -0.31 17.64 -1.75
CA GLY A 86 -1.23 18.42 -2.59
C GLY A 86 -1.05 18.26 -4.11
N SER A 87 -0.17 17.36 -4.56
CA SER A 87 0.07 17.08 -5.99
C SER A 87 -0.19 15.62 -6.38
N GLU A 88 -1.01 14.89 -5.62
CA GLU A 88 -1.14 13.42 -5.68
C GLU A 88 -1.97 12.90 -6.87
N THR A 89 -1.57 13.22 -8.10
CA THR A 89 -2.17 12.69 -9.33
C THR A 89 -1.49 11.38 -9.74
N ALA A 90 -2.19 10.54 -10.54
CA ALA A 90 -1.59 9.32 -11.08
C ALA A 90 -0.31 9.61 -11.88
N SER A 91 -0.34 10.62 -12.76
CA SER A 91 0.83 11.04 -13.55
C SER A 91 2.01 11.43 -12.68
N ASN A 92 1.79 12.22 -11.62
CA ASN A 92 2.90 12.62 -10.74
C ASN A 92 3.52 11.41 -10.05
N PHE A 93 2.72 10.43 -9.61
CA PHE A 93 3.27 9.19 -9.08
C PHE A 93 3.98 8.32 -10.12
N ASP A 94 3.47 8.28 -11.36
CA ASP A 94 4.09 7.53 -12.45
C ASP A 94 5.44 8.13 -12.88
N ASP A 95 5.57 9.46 -12.82
CA ASP A 95 6.80 10.18 -13.12
C ASP A 95 7.84 10.10 -11.98
N ASN A 96 7.41 9.85 -10.75
CA ASN A 96 8.27 9.87 -9.54
C ASN A 96 8.36 8.48 -8.87
N VAL A 97 8.46 7.43 -9.68
CA VAL A 97 8.72 6.07 -9.20
C VAL A 97 10.20 5.93 -8.85
N PHE A 98 10.50 5.52 -7.63
CA PHE A 98 11.88 5.40 -7.15
C PHE A 98 12.28 3.99 -6.76
N PHE A 99 11.32 3.10 -6.48
CA PHE A 99 11.60 1.77 -5.96
C PHE A 99 10.58 0.72 -6.41
N TYR A 100 11.05 -0.50 -6.62
CA TYR A 100 10.22 -1.69 -6.79
C TYR A 100 10.70 -2.82 -5.87
N THR A 101 9.75 -3.55 -5.29
CA THR A 101 10.03 -4.78 -4.53
C THR A 101 9.12 -5.92 -4.97
N CYS A 102 9.53 -7.17 -4.74
CA CYS A 102 8.57 -8.27 -4.81
C CYS A 102 7.54 -8.17 -3.68
N ARG A 103 6.32 -8.65 -3.95
CA ARG A 103 5.23 -8.66 -2.95
C ARG A 103 5.59 -9.44 -1.68
N GLU A 104 6.09 -10.66 -1.83
CA GLU A 104 6.40 -11.56 -0.71
C GLU A 104 7.89 -11.53 -0.34
N SER A 105 8.52 -10.35 -0.31
CA SER A 105 9.97 -10.18 -0.09
C SER A 105 10.41 -10.42 1.35
N GLY A 106 9.63 -9.98 2.33
CA GLY A 106 9.96 -10.04 3.76
C GLY A 106 9.96 -11.45 4.35
N PRO A 107 10.75 -11.70 5.42
CA PRO A 107 10.90 -13.02 6.03
C PRO A 107 9.61 -13.56 6.66
N ASP A 108 8.72 -12.66 7.11
CA ASP A 108 7.47 -13.01 7.77
C ASP A 108 6.32 -13.26 6.78
N CYS A 109 6.54 -13.01 5.49
CA CYS A 109 5.54 -13.14 4.44
C CYS A 109 5.40 -14.59 3.98
N VAL A 110 5.00 -15.48 4.89
CA VAL A 110 4.88 -16.92 4.65
C VAL A 110 3.52 -17.45 5.10
N PRO A 111 2.94 -18.46 4.41
CA PRO A 111 1.73 -19.14 4.86
C PRO A 111 1.84 -19.65 6.31
N ALA A 112 0.78 -19.50 7.10
CA ALA A 112 0.78 -19.90 8.51
C ALA A 112 0.89 -21.42 8.73
N ASP A 113 0.54 -22.21 7.71
CA ASP A 113 0.70 -23.68 7.72
C ASP A 113 2.09 -24.15 7.29
N GLY A 114 3.00 -23.23 6.93
CA GLY A 114 4.34 -23.54 6.47
C GLY A 114 4.41 -24.13 5.05
N SER A 115 3.34 -24.02 4.27
CA SER A 115 3.30 -24.56 2.90
C SER A 115 4.36 -23.91 1.99
N THR A 116 5.11 -24.76 1.30
CA THR A 116 6.11 -24.34 0.30
C THR A 116 5.51 -24.20 -1.10
N SER A 117 4.23 -24.54 -1.29
CA SER A 117 3.55 -24.36 -2.57
C SER A 117 3.63 -22.90 -3.02
N ARG A 118 3.96 -22.67 -4.29
CA ARG A 118 3.93 -21.31 -4.86
C ARG A 118 2.52 -20.71 -4.88
N TYR A 119 1.49 -21.55 -4.90
CA TYR A 119 0.08 -21.17 -4.85
C TYR A 119 -0.52 -21.21 -3.43
N ALA A 120 0.31 -21.25 -2.40
CA ALA A 120 -0.16 -21.34 -1.03
C ALA A 120 -0.90 -20.08 -0.61
N GLY A 121 -2.10 -20.30 -0.08
CA GLY A 121 -2.88 -19.31 0.65
C GLY A 121 -2.24 -18.90 1.98
N ASP A 122 -2.92 -18.08 2.77
CA ASP A 122 -2.46 -17.63 4.08
C ASP A 122 -2.59 -18.72 5.15
N SER A 123 -3.59 -19.60 5.01
CA SER A 123 -3.97 -20.60 6.02
C SER A 123 -4.19 -19.98 7.41
N SER A 124 -4.61 -18.71 7.44
CA SER A 124 -4.88 -17.89 8.63
C SER A 124 -6.06 -16.95 8.38
N GLY A 125 -6.42 -16.13 9.37
CA GLY A 125 -7.49 -15.14 9.25
C GLY A 125 -7.05 -13.88 8.50
N ASP A 126 -8.02 -13.08 8.08
CA ASP A 126 -7.78 -11.82 7.37
C ASP A 126 -6.84 -10.90 8.15
N HIS A 127 -5.88 -10.28 7.46
CA HIS A 127 -4.97 -9.27 8.03
C HIS A 127 -4.12 -9.79 9.20
N THR A 128 -3.70 -11.06 9.15
CA THR A 128 -2.88 -11.64 10.23
C THR A 128 -1.41 -11.81 9.84
N ILE A 129 -1.11 -11.99 8.56
CA ILE A 129 0.26 -12.13 8.06
C ILE A 129 0.72 -10.78 7.48
N SER A 130 1.66 -10.15 8.17
CA SER A 130 2.30 -8.93 7.70
C SER A 130 3.43 -9.27 6.74
N CYS A 131 3.30 -8.80 5.50
CA CYS A 131 4.34 -8.81 4.50
C CYS A 131 5.03 -7.45 4.42
N GLY A 132 6.04 -7.36 3.56
CA GLY A 132 6.93 -6.21 3.43
C GLY A 132 8.25 -6.42 4.16
N ASP A 133 9.23 -5.62 3.79
CA ASP A 133 10.58 -5.64 4.32
C ASP A 133 11.03 -4.18 4.49
N THR A 134 12.13 -3.78 3.85
CA THR A 134 12.58 -2.39 3.82
C THR A 134 12.63 -1.82 2.41
N ILE A 135 12.51 -0.49 2.32
CA ILE A 135 12.83 0.29 1.12
C ILE A 135 13.75 1.44 1.49
N THR A 136 14.57 1.89 0.56
CA THR A 136 15.39 3.09 0.71
C THR A 136 14.65 4.29 0.13
N LEU A 137 14.37 5.30 0.96
CA LEU A 137 13.81 6.56 0.49
C LEU A 137 14.82 7.31 -0.41
N PRO A 138 14.36 8.10 -1.38
CA PRO A 138 15.25 8.90 -2.21
C PRO A 138 16.17 9.82 -1.41
N ASP A 139 17.47 9.83 -1.73
CA ASP A 139 18.46 10.79 -1.17
C ASP A 139 18.69 11.99 -2.11
N TRP A 140 17.83 12.20 -3.11
CA TRP A 140 17.92 13.33 -4.04
C TRP A 140 16.75 14.32 -3.92
N LEU A 141 15.79 14.03 -3.05
CA LEU A 141 14.63 14.90 -2.83
C LEU A 141 14.96 15.99 -1.81
N ASP A 142 14.30 17.14 -1.96
CA ASP A 142 14.38 18.25 -1.02
C ASP A 142 13.68 17.92 0.32
N GLU A 143 13.96 18.73 1.34
CA GLU A 143 13.17 18.72 2.58
C GLU A 143 11.71 19.09 2.26
N GLY A 144 10.76 18.39 2.88
CA GLY A 144 9.35 18.73 2.72
C GLY A 144 8.39 17.60 3.02
N ASP A 145 7.10 17.90 2.87
CA ASP A 145 6.01 16.95 3.02
C ASP A 145 5.72 16.26 1.68
N TYR A 146 5.66 14.93 1.73
CA TYR A 146 5.44 14.07 0.59
C TYR A 146 4.38 13.01 0.91
N VAL A 147 3.79 12.47 -0.14
CA VAL A 147 2.90 11.33 -0.08
C VAL A 147 3.58 10.14 -0.73
N LEU A 148 3.79 9.08 0.03
CA LEU A 148 4.30 7.79 -0.43
C LEU A 148 3.14 6.94 -0.94
N GLN A 149 3.19 6.57 -2.22
CA GLN A 149 2.23 5.64 -2.82
C GLN A 149 2.81 4.23 -2.85
N TRP A 150 1.96 3.29 -2.45
CA TRP A 150 2.16 1.86 -2.52
C TRP A 150 1.18 1.29 -3.55
N VAL A 151 1.66 0.65 -4.62
CA VAL A 151 0.80 -0.05 -5.59
C VAL A 151 1.22 -1.51 -5.72
N TRP A 152 0.29 -2.44 -5.55
CA TRP A 152 0.48 -3.87 -5.77
C TRP A 152 -0.22 -4.33 -7.05
N PHE A 153 0.54 -4.95 -7.97
CA PHE A 153 0.06 -5.43 -9.27
C PHE A 153 0.72 -6.75 -9.67
N GLY A 154 0.27 -7.36 -10.77
CA GLY A 154 0.74 -8.67 -11.22
C GLY A 154 0.31 -9.81 -10.28
N VAL A 155 -0.86 -9.66 -9.67
CA VAL A 155 -1.36 -10.53 -8.59
C VAL A 155 -2.18 -11.69 -9.17
N GLY A 156 -1.87 -12.91 -8.75
CA GLY A 156 -2.60 -14.10 -9.17
C GLY A 156 -3.63 -14.58 -8.15
N SER A 157 -4.51 -15.46 -8.62
CA SER A 157 -5.55 -16.15 -7.87
C SER A 157 -6.68 -15.26 -7.36
N SER A 158 -7.78 -15.17 -8.11
CA SER A 158 -8.96 -14.37 -7.73
C SER A 158 -10.20 -15.22 -7.45
N TYR A 159 -10.87 -14.99 -6.31
CA TYR A 159 -12.02 -15.79 -5.83
C TYR A 159 -11.76 -17.33 -5.85
N GLY A 160 -10.53 -17.74 -5.53
CA GLY A 160 -10.09 -19.14 -5.58
C GLY A 160 -9.80 -19.68 -7.00
N ASN A 161 -9.85 -18.84 -8.02
CA ASN A 161 -9.47 -19.16 -9.39
C ASN A 161 -8.01 -18.76 -9.65
N VAL A 162 -7.11 -19.74 -9.65
CA VAL A 162 -5.67 -19.54 -9.86
C VAL A 162 -5.32 -19.02 -11.26
N GLY A 163 -6.22 -19.17 -12.24
CA GLY A 163 -6.08 -18.62 -13.59
C GLY A 163 -6.58 -17.19 -13.78
N TRP A 164 -7.01 -16.50 -12.71
CA TRP A 164 -7.48 -15.12 -12.76
C TRP A 164 -6.51 -14.19 -12.03
N ALA A 165 -6.38 -12.97 -12.57
CA ALA A 165 -5.70 -11.89 -11.90
C ALA A 165 -6.61 -11.28 -10.82
N GLU A 166 -6.03 -10.83 -9.72
CA GLU A 166 -6.72 -9.97 -8.77
C GLU A 166 -6.73 -8.50 -9.25
N PRO A 167 -7.59 -7.64 -8.67
CA PRO A 167 -7.40 -6.20 -8.80
C PRO A 167 -6.00 -5.79 -8.36
N GLN A 168 -5.58 -4.65 -8.87
CA GLN A 168 -4.39 -3.99 -8.38
C GLN A 168 -4.79 -3.10 -7.22
N PHE A 169 -3.97 -3.06 -6.18
CA PHE A 169 -4.27 -2.34 -4.95
C PHE A 169 -3.39 -1.12 -4.83
N VAL A 170 -3.92 -0.06 -4.25
CA VAL A 170 -3.20 1.19 -4.02
C VAL A 170 -3.47 1.69 -2.60
N SER A 171 -2.47 2.30 -1.99
CA SER A 171 -2.60 3.00 -0.72
C SER A 171 -1.60 4.15 -0.67
N CYS A 172 -1.92 5.17 0.10
CA CYS A 172 -1.01 6.30 0.32
C CYS A 172 -0.68 6.45 1.80
N ALA A 173 0.51 6.96 2.10
CA ALA A 173 0.93 7.37 3.44
C ALA A 173 1.62 8.73 3.38
N ASP A 174 1.42 9.54 4.40
CA ASP A 174 2.06 10.85 4.53
C ASP A 174 3.43 10.70 5.19
N ILE A 175 4.45 11.32 4.61
CA ILE A 175 5.80 11.37 5.16
C ILE A 175 6.36 12.79 5.10
N THR A 176 7.30 13.08 5.99
CA THR A 176 8.07 14.34 5.95
C THR A 176 9.54 13.99 5.84
N LEU A 177 10.21 14.45 4.77
CA LEU A 177 11.66 14.40 4.68
C LEU A 177 12.23 15.56 5.51
N THR A 178 12.97 15.25 6.56
CA THR A 178 13.40 16.23 7.58
C THR A 178 14.65 17.02 7.21
N SER A 179 15.21 16.77 6.04
CA SER A 179 16.35 17.50 5.48
C SER A 179 16.36 17.34 3.96
N ALA A 180 17.16 18.15 3.27
CA ALA A 180 17.44 17.91 1.85
C ALA A 180 18.40 16.73 1.68
N GLY A 181 18.16 15.95 0.63
CA GLY A 181 19.04 14.86 0.22
C GLY A 181 20.38 15.36 -0.32
N SER A 182 21.34 14.43 -0.44
CA SER A 182 22.71 14.73 -0.84
C SER A 182 23.11 14.20 -2.23
N SER A 183 22.28 13.36 -2.84
CA SER A 183 22.57 12.66 -4.09
C SER A 183 21.88 13.27 -5.30
N SER A 184 22.29 12.85 -6.50
CA SER A 184 21.55 13.11 -7.74
C SER A 184 20.47 12.05 -7.96
N GLU A 185 19.37 12.45 -8.61
CA GLU A 185 18.33 11.52 -9.05
C GLU A 185 18.89 10.44 -9.99
N PRO A 186 18.64 9.14 -9.72
CA PRO A 186 19.04 8.08 -10.60
C PRO A 186 18.15 8.05 -11.86
N GLU A 187 18.72 7.58 -12.97
CA GLU A 187 17.98 7.43 -14.23
C GLU A 187 16.90 6.35 -14.16
N CYS A 188 17.10 5.35 -13.29
CA CYS A 188 16.19 4.24 -13.10
C CYS A 188 15.85 4.03 -11.63
N PRO A 189 14.61 3.58 -11.33
CA PRO A 189 14.23 3.19 -9.99
C PRO A 189 15.04 1.98 -9.55
N THR A 190 15.26 1.88 -8.24
CA THR A 190 15.90 0.72 -7.64
C THR A 190 14.93 -0.46 -7.66
N PHE A 191 15.44 -1.66 -7.88
CA PHE A 191 14.65 -2.89 -7.78
C PHE A 191 15.33 -3.88 -6.84
N VAL A 192 14.56 -4.39 -5.89
CA VAL A 192 14.96 -5.49 -5.00
C VAL A 192 14.05 -6.68 -5.25
N GLY A 193 14.63 -7.71 -5.89
CA GLY A 193 13.95 -8.98 -6.15
C GLY A 193 14.02 -9.93 -4.95
N GLY A 194 13.50 -11.14 -5.14
CA GLY A 194 13.55 -12.20 -4.12
C GLY A 194 12.30 -12.26 -3.25
N ASP A 195 11.28 -12.98 -3.70
CA ASP A 195 10.13 -13.34 -2.89
C ASP A 195 10.22 -14.77 -2.33
N ARG A 196 9.25 -15.13 -1.50
CA ARG A 196 9.10 -16.48 -0.96
C ARG A 196 9.19 -17.57 -2.04
N VAL A 197 8.60 -17.38 -3.21
CA VAL A 197 8.55 -18.39 -4.27
C VAL A 197 9.90 -18.52 -4.96
N THR A 198 10.55 -17.41 -5.33
CA THR A 198 11.89 -17.46 -5.92
C THR A 198 12.91 -18.08 -4.97
N LYS A 199 12.78 -17.82 -3.66
CA LYS A 199 13.59 -18.44 -2.60
C LYS A 199 13.33 -19.95 -2.53
N ASN A 200 12.07 -20.39 -2.55
CA ASN A 200 11.72 -21.81 -2.53
C ASN A 200 12.23 -22.57 -3.76
N GLU A 201 12.29 -21.89 -4.92
CA GLU A 201 12.76 -22.47 -6.18
C GLU A 201 14.27 -22.27 -6.43
N ASN A 202 15.00 -21.62 -5.51
CA ASN A 202 16.43 -21.30 -5.62
C ASN A 202 16.79 -20.51 -6.88
N LEU A 203 15.91 -19.59 -7.30
CA LEU A 203 16.09 -18.79 -8.53
C LEU A 203 16.94 -17.52 -8.32
N GLY A 204 17.22 -17.16 -7.07
CA GLY A 204 17.98 -15.95 -6.72
C GLY A 204 17.08 -14.80 -6.27
N ASN A 205 17.64 -13.59 -6.24
CA ASN A 205 17.04 -12.38 -5.66
C ASN A 205 16.88 -11.24 -6.68
N ASP A 206 16.88 -11.54 -7.99
CA ASP A 206 16.75 -10.56 -9.07
C ASP A 206 15.46 -10.70 -9.87
N GLU A 207 14.52 -11.50 -9.39
CA GLU A 207 13.21 -11.70 -10.01
C GLU A 207 12.13 -11.77 -8.93
N CYS A 208 10.89 -11.55 -9.35
CA CYS A 208 9.69 -11.86 -8.59
C CYS A 208 8.84 -12.87 -9.35
N PHE A 209 8.12 -13.70 -8.61
CA PHE A 209 7.02 -14.49 -9.07
C PHE A 209 5.78 -13.60 -9.23
N TYR A 210 5.17 -13.57 -10.41
CA TYR A 210 3.99 -12.76 -10.69
C TYR A 210 3.05 -13.45 -11.67
N PHE A 211 1.84 -12.90 -11.78
CA PHE A 211 0.81 -13.40 -12.68
C PHE A 211 0.52 -12.42 -13.82
N TYR A 212 0.60 -12.92 -15.05
CA TYR A 212 0.16 -12.36 -16.32
C TYR A 212 0.84 -11.06 -16.79
N THR A 213 1.02 -10.07 -15.92
CA THR A 213 1.55 -8.76 -16.28
C THR A 213 2.65 -8.30 -15.32
N SER A 214 3.67 -7.65 -15.89
CA SER A 214 4.73 -6.93 -15.18
C SER A 214 4.56 -5.40 -15.26
N SER A 215 3.37 -4.93 -15.61
CA SER A 215 2.95 -3.52 -15.62
C SER A 215 1.63 -3.31 -14.89
N ILE A 216 1.33 -2.05 -14.58
CA ILE A 216 0.00 -1.68 -14.11
C ILE A 216 -0.96 -1.64 -15.31
N GLU A 217 -2.07 -2.38 -15.22
CA GLU A 217 -3.02 -2.55 -16.30
C GLU A 217 -4.39 -1.94 -15.99
N SER A 218 -5.11 -1.48 -17.01
CA SER A 218 -6.47 -0.95 -16.82
C SER A 218 -7.54 -2.04 -16.67
N THR A 219 -7.21 -3.29 -16.98
CA THR A 219 -8.15 -4.41 -16.95
C THR A 219 -7.55 -5.66 -16.33
N GLN A 220 -8.38 -6.41 -15.62
CA GLN A 220 -7.99 -7.70 -15.05
C GLN A 220 -8.02 -8.80 -16.11
N TYR A 221 -6.98 -9.63 -16.12
CA TYR A 221 -6.99 -10.86 -16.89
C TYR A 221 -7.82 -11.96 -16.20
N LYS A 222 -8.67 -12.63 -16.97
CA LYS A 222 -9.49 -13.77 -16.50
C LYS A 222 -9.32 -14.96 -17.44
N GLY A 223 -8.41 -15.85 -17.09
CA GLY A 223 -8.09 -17.06 -17.84
C GLY A 223 -8.82 -18.32 -17.35
N SER A 224 -8.27 -19.47 -17.75
CA SER A 224 -8.74 -20.81 -17.34
C SER A 224 -7.90 -21.36 -16.18
N ASN A 225 -8.53 -22.17 -15.32
CA ASN A 225 -7.84 -22.98 -14.30
C ASN A 225 -7.16 -24.23 -14.88
N GLU A 226 -7.32 -24.54 -16.17
CA GLU A 226 -6.69 -25.70 -16.81
C GLU A 226 -5.27 -25.38 -17.27
N ASP A 227 -5.02 -24.15 -17.74
CA ASP A 227 -3.76 -23.73 -18.36
C ASP A 227 -3.19 -22.46 -17.70
N TYR A 228 -3.39 -22.30 -16.38
CA TYR A 228 -2.99 -21.08 -15.68
C TYR A 228 -1.47 -20.95 -15.50
N GLU A 229 -0.74 -22.07 -15.43
CA GLU A 229 0.68 -22.09 -15.08
C GLU A 229 1.53 -21.23 -16.02
N GLN A 230 1.20 -21.22 -17.32
CA GLN A 230 1.92 -20.41 -18.33
C GLN A 230 1.83 -18.90 -18.07
N ASN A 231 0.85 -18.46 -17.27
CA ASN A 231 0.66 -17.06 -16.92
C ASN A 231 1.41 -16.70 -15.63
N TYR A 232 1.97 -17.66 -14.90
CA TYR A 232 2.85 -17.39 -13.77
C TYR A 232 4.30 -17.34 -14.25
N VAL A 233 4.95 -16.20 -14.01
CA VAL A 233 6.24 -15.87 -14.59
C VAL A 233 7.20 -15.42 -13.49
N PHE A 234 8.48 -15.70 -13.70
CA PHE A 234 9.58 -15.10 -12.94
C PHE A 234 10.20 -14.00 -13.78
N GLY A 235 10.34 -12.80 -13.22
CA GLY A 235 10.93 -11.68 -13.94
C GLY A 235 10.89 -10.38 -13.15
N LYS A 236 11.13 -9.27 -13.84
CA LYS A 236 11.19 -7.92 -13.27
C LYS A 236 9.98 -7.09 -13.69
N PRO A 237 9.68 -6.00 -12.98
CA PRO A 237 8.72 -5.01 -13.49
C PRO A 237 9.17 -4.49 -14.85
N SER A 238 8.25 -4.38 -15.81
CA SER A 238 8.57 -3.94 -17.17
C SER A 238 9.26 -2.57 -17.22
N TYR A 239 8.93 -1.67 -16.28
CA TYR A 239 9.59 -0.38 -16.15
C TYR A 239 11.08 -0.53 -15.85
N VAL A 240 11.44 -1.42 -14.93
CA VAL A 240 12.84 -1.70 -14.56
C VAL A 240 13.59 -2.33 -15.73
N GLU A 241 12.97 -3.30 -16.41
CA GLU A 241 13.55 -3.94 -17.60
C GLU A 241 13.82 -2.92 -18.71
N ASN A 242 12.82 -2.09 -19.03
CA ASN A 242 12.93 -1.08 -20.07
C ASN A 242 13.92 0.04 -19.74
N CYS A 243 14.02 0.42 -18.47
CA CYS A 243 14.97 1.43 -18.01
C CYS A 243 16.41 0.93 -18.05
N SER A 244 16.64 -0.36 -17.76
CA SER A 244 17.97 -0.98 -17.85
C SER A 244 18.50 -1.19 -19.29
N GLY A 245 17.68 -0.90 -20.31
CA GLY A 245 18.05 -0.97 -21.73
C GLY A 245 18.48 0.37 -22.34
N THR A 246 18.89 0.37 -23.61
CA THR A 246 19.41 1.53 -24.39
C THR A 246 18.43 2.70 -24.60
N ARG A 247 17.27 2.72 -23.92
CA ARG A 247 16.19 3.72 -24.05
C ARG A 247 16.12 4.73 -22.89
N ALA A 248 17.08 4.69 -21.96
CA ALA A 248 17.11 5.48 -20.75
C ALA A 248 17.18 7.03 -20.96
N ASN A 249 17.43 7.50 -22.19
CA ASN A 249 17.53 8.92 -22.57
C ASN A 249 16.25 9.81 -22.45
N SER A 250 15.23 9.41 -21.68
CA SER A 250 13.94 10.13 -21.59
C SER A 250 13.50 10.40 -20.15
N GLY A 251 14.41 10.74 -19.25
CA GLY A 251 14.06 11.22 -17.90
C GLY A 251 13.29 12.54 -17.98
N ASN A 252 12.03 12.53 -17.52
CA ASN A 252 11.12 13.66 -17.53
C ASN A 252 11.19 14.40 -16.17
N ALA A 253 11.03 15.72 -16.22
CA ALA A 253 11.46 16.71 -15.24
C ALA A 253 11.05 16.52 -13.76
N THR A 254 12.01 16.82 -12.88
CA THR A 254 11.88 17.06 -11.43
C THR A 254 10.79 18.08 -11.10
N MET A 255 9.81 17.69 -10.27
CA MET A 255 8.96 18.64 -9.54
C MET A 255 9.58 18.94 -8.18
N SER A 256 10.19 20.12 -8.03
CA SER A 256 10.54 20.64 -6.71
C SER A 256 9.26 21.00 -5.93
N PRO A 257 9.18 20.69 -4.62
CA PRO A 257 8.07 21.14 -3.79
C PRO A 257 8.05 22.67 -3.71
N VAL A 258 6.87 23.27 -3.91
CA VAL A 258 6.67 24.71 -3.68
C VAL A 258 6.54 24.93 -2.19
N THR A 259 7.65 25.18 -1.51
CA THR A 259 7.63 25.70 -0.14
C THR A 259 7.03 27.10 -0.16
N GLN A 260 5.74 27.23 0.20
CA GLN A 260 5.17 28.51 0.54
C GLN A 260 5.86 29.01 1.81
N SER A 261 6.80 29.94 1.65
CA SER A 261 7.36 30.68 2.78
C SER A 261 6.23 31.44 3.49
N PRO A 262 6.18 31.46 4.84
CA PRO A 262 5.20 32.25 5.56
C PRO A 262 5.41 33.73 5.26
N VAL A 263 4.34 34.40 4.82
CA VAL A 263 4.31 35.85 4.62
C VAL A 263 4.57 36.53 5.96
N THR A 264 5.82 36.91 6.20
CA THR A 264 6.19 37.79 7.30
C THR A 264 5.87 39.21 6.87
N THR A 265 4.65 39.68 7.16
CA THR A 265 4.34 41.10 7.13
C THR A 265 5.05 41.78 8.29
N SER A 266 6.25 42.30 8.05
CA SER A 266 6.86 43.30 8.93
C SER A 266 5.96 44.54 8.99
N PRO A 267 5.49 44.98 10.18
CA PRO A 267 4.84 46.28 10.32
C PRO A 267 5.88 47.39 10.19
N SER A 268 5.63 48.31 9.27
CA SER A 268 6.40 49.55 9.14
C SER A 268 6.24 50.39 10.42
N SER A 269 7.37 50.78 10.99
CA SER A 269 7.48 51.62 12.17
C SER A 269 6.93 53.01 11.92
N THR A 270 5.96 53.46 12.71
CA THR A 270 5.77 54.88 13.00
C THR A 270 5.52 55.01 14.49
N ALA A 271 6.40 55.75 15.16
CA ALA A 271 6.38 55.98 16.58
C ALA A 271 5.29 57.00 16.94
N GLU A 272 4.45 56.67 17.92
CA GLU A 272 3.83 57.64 18.80
C GLU A 272 3.68 57.03 20.21
N SER A 273 4.02 57.83 21.22
CA SER A 273 4.18 57.46 22.64
C SER A 273 2.87 57.69 23.43
N PRO A 274 2.76 57.27 24.71
CA PRO A 274 1.68 56.42 25.21
C PRO A 274 0.59 57.19 25.97
N THR A 275 -0.63 56.64 26.09
CA THR A 275 -1.59 57.05 27.13
C THR A 275 -2.61 55.94 27.47
N ALA A 276 -2.69 55.66 28.77
CA ALA A 276 -3.80 55.15 29.59
C ALA A 276 -4.27 53.68 29.53
N THR A 277 -3.99 52.98 30.64
CA THR A 277 -4.79 51.89 31.26
C THR A 277 -6.20 52.39 31.61
N PRO A 278 -7.27 51.57 31.51
CA PRO A 278 -7.80 50.96 32.74
C PRO A 278 -8.40 49.53 32.62
N THR A 279 -8.17 48.77 33.71
CA THR A 279 -9.14 47.97 34.48
C THR A 279 -9.63 46.60 33.99
N SER A 280 -9.19 45.61 34.77
CA SER A 280 -9.74 44.28 35.06
C SER A 280 -11.25 44.22 35.27
N THR A 281 -11.91 43.17 34.79
CA THR A 281 -13.12 42.66 35.43
C THR A 281 -13.19 41.14 35.33
N GLU A 282 -13.66 40.58 36.43
CA GLU A 282 -13.59 39.23 36.96
C GLU A 282 -14.68 38.31 36.39
N TYR A 283 -14.44 36.99 36.43
CA TYR A 283 -15.37 35.90 36.09
C TYR A 283 -16.60 35.86 37.01
N PRO A 284 -17.67 35.15 36.61
CA PRO A 284 -18.01 33.91 37.36
C PRO A 284 -18.41 32.69 36.49
N PRO A 285 -18.54 31.48 37.08
CA PRO A 285 -18.41 30.18 36.40
C PRO A 285 -19.72 29.38 36.19
N GLU A 286 -19.55 28.26 35.48
CA GLU A 286 -20.29 26.98 35.48
C GLU A 286 -21.79 26.92 35.12
N SER A 287 -22.09 26.04 34.14
CA SER A 287 -23.17 25.07 34.29
C SER A 287 -22.89 23.79 33.49
N THR A 288 -22.71 22.71 34.23
CA THR A 288 -22.79 21.32 33.78
C THR A 288 -24.21 20.99 33.30
N PHE A 289 -24.33 20.29 32.18
CA PHE A 289 -25.53 19.53 31.84
C PHE A 289 -25.16 18.06 31.66
N ASP A 290 -25.67 17.30 32.62
CA ASP A 290 -25.73 15.84 32.66
C ASP A 290 -27.03 15.44 31.94
N GLU A 291 -26.98 14.57 30.94
CA GLU A 291 -28.15 13.80 30.54
C GLU A 291 -27.75 12.38 30.10
N SER A 292 -27.79 11.49 31.08
CA SER A 292 -28.04 10.06 30.90
C SER A 292 -29.47 9.86 30.41
N SER A 293 -29.66 9.20 29.26
CA SER A 293 -30.79 8.28 29.06
C SER A 293 -30.69 7.47 27.74
N ARG A 294 -30.44 6.17 27.92
CA ARG A 294 -31.14 5.01 27.33
C ARG A 294 -31.39 4.94 25.81
N GLY A 295 -31.00 3.79 25.25
CA GLY A 295 -31.71 3.18 24.12
C GLY A 295 -30.95 2.05 23.44
N GLY A 296 -30.99 0.84 24.03
CA GLY A 296 -30.73 -0.38 23.26
C GLY A 296 -32.02 -0.86 22.59
N CYS A 297 -31.90 -1.40 21.38
CA CYS A 297 -32.79 -2.37 20.71
C CYS A 297 -31.89 -3.13 19.71
N GLU A 298 -31.68 -4.43 19.93
CA GLU A 298 -32.23 -5.56 19.14
C GLU A 298 -31.32 -5.99 17.98
#